data_AF-A0A0M3KBV2-F1
#
_entry.id   AF-A0A0M3KBV2-F1
#
_cell.length_a   1.000
_cell.length_b   1.000
_cell.length_c   1.000
_cell.angle_alpha   90.00
_cell.angle_beta   90.00
_cell.angle_gamma   90.00
#
_symmetry.space_group_name_H-M   'P 1'
#
loop_
_entity.id
_entity.type
_entity.pdbx_description
1 polymer ?
#
loop_
_entity_poly.entity_id
_entity_poly.type
_entity_poly.pdbx_seq_one_letter_code
_entity_poly.pdbx_strand_id
1 'polypeptide(L)'
;MATAASSNSNSKSAQIDDEEYEAFEARHITQLASAAVPQHFWRKLYEKLLNETFDAGKFFQIVAEESEDGTRTYSVITLADLKADDPNNIFLIDHAWTFRPQVAREQLRVIPGLLDRICAVFDIEHREEAENFSDYGSETEATPEQPHDSGTKHPENGDTGAEHGAAASGEEAAGGSRPQLRPNSSFVESIPASASCGSIPVETEEDRRINAVLHNMWQHIQTYTIRFTNKEPDESDMPLWYMPDEFGVRIGHSAEPNFRMVPMFYSAQGCAYSLLFPIRDVKTDEVVTRDYVDNMVVREHPELRTVLMHPWELTDLSSQKLEHVILDEKFFTVSSCSI
;
A
#
# COMPACT_ATOMS: atom_id res chain seq x y z
N MET A 1 22.16 6.55 -63.01
CA MET A 1 20.78 6.99 -62.78
C MET A 1 20.17 6.03 -61.77
N ALA A 2 19.57 6.53 -60.69
CA ALA A 2 18.85 5.70 -59.72
C ALA A 2 17.36 6.03 -59.80
N THR A 3 16.52 5.03 -59.99
CA THR A 3 15.06 5.17 -59.98
C THR A 3 14.54 5.09 -58.55
N ALA A 4 13.90 6.16 -58.07
CA ALA A 4 13.35 6.21 -56.72
C ALA A 4 12.13 5.28 -56.58
N ALA A 5 12.12 4.46 -55.53
CA ALA A 5 10.91 3.78 -55.07
C ALA A 5 10.16 4.71 -54.10
N SER A 6 8.99 5.20 -54.48
CA SER A 6 8.12 5.95 -53.57
C SER A 6 7.36 5.00 -52.66
N SER A 7 7.91 4.74 -51.47
CA SER A 7 7.21 4.03 -50.40
C SER A 7 6.05 4.89 -49.90
N ASN A 8 4.83 4.60 -50.36
CA ASN A 8 3.65 5.39 -50.04
C ASN A 8 3.13 5.06 -48.63
N SER A 9 3.67 5.72 -47.61
CA SER A 9 3.35 5.53 -46.19
C SER A 9 1.96 6.10 -45.84
N ASN A 10 0.91 5.37 -46.20
CA ASN A 10 -0.47 5.78 -45.95
C ASN A 10 -0.88 5.51 -44.49
N SER A 11 -0.51 6.41 -43.58
CA SER A 11 -0.89 6.37 -42.16
C SER A 11 -2.37 6.66 -41.98
N LYS A 12 -3.22 5.64 -42.14
CA LYS A 12 -4.61 5.70 -41.73
C LYS A 12 -4.68 5.79 -40.20
N SER A 13 -5.08 6.95 -39.68
CA SER A 13 -5.85 6.96 -38.45
C SER A 13 -7.12 6.15 -38.71
N ALA A 14 -7.34 5.10 -37.92
CA ALA A 14 -8.63 4.43 -37.93
C ALA A 14 -9.66 5.40 -37.36
N GLN A 15 -10.65 5.80 -38.16
CA GLN A 15 -11.84 6.42 -37.60
C GLN A 15 -12.57 5.33 -36.82
N ILE A 16 -12.82 5.56 -35.54
CA ILE A 16 -13.70 4.71 -34.72
C ILE A 16 -15.06 4.64 -35.42
N ASP A 17 -15.62 3.44 -35.54
CA ASP A 17 -16.99 3.27 -36.01
C ASP A 17 -18.00 3.71 -34.94
N ASP A 18 -19.09 4.37 -35.36
CA ASP A 18 -20.04 4.92 -34.41
C ASP A 18 -20.82 3.84 -33.65
N GLU A 19 -21.10 2.67 -34.26
CA GLU A 19 -21.74 1.55 -33.56
C GLU A 19 -20.81 0.94 -32.50
N GLU A 20 -19.51 0.84 -32.79
CA GLU A 20 -18.48 0.41 -31.83
C GLU A 20 -18.37 1.38 -30.64
N TYR A 21 -18.40 2.69 -30.90
CA TYR A 21 -18.37 3.70 -29.84
C TYR A 21 -19.67 3.71 -29.00
N GLU A 22 -20.85 3.62 -29.61
CA GLU A 22 -22.11 3.51 -28.86
C GLU A 22 -22.13 2.26 -27.97
N ALA A 23 -21.60 1.13 -28.48
CA ALA A 23 -21.43 -0.09 -27.71
C ALA A 23 -20.38 0.03 -26.58
N PHE A 24 -19.41 0.94 -26.68
CA PHE A 24 -18.51 1.31 -25.58
C PHE A 24 -19.22 2.18 -24.54
N GLU A 25 -19.85 3.28 -24.97
CA GLU A 25 -20.53 4.24 -24.07
C GLU A 25 -21.62 3.55 -23.26
N ALA A 26 -22.50 2.77 -23.90
CA ALA A 26 -23.56 2.02 -23.23
C ALA A 26 -23.06 1.01 -22.18
N ARG A 27 -21.82 0.52 -22.29
CA ARG A 27 -21.21 -0.42 -21.33
C ARG A 27 -20.48 0.27 -20.19
N HIS A 28 -19.87 1.43 -20.44
CA HIS A 28 -18.98 2.10 -19.49
C HIS A 28 -19.55 3.39 -18.87
N ILE A 29 -20.67 3.92 -19.37
CA ILE A 29 -21.31 5.15 -18.88
C ILE A 29 -21.53 5.16 -17.37
N THR A 30 -22.00 4.06 -16.77
CA THR A 30 -22.22 3.98 -15.31
C THR A 30 -20.93 4.18 -14.52
N GLN A 31 -19.82 3.59 -14.99
CA GLN A 31 -18.50 3.72 -14.35
C GLN A 31 -17.94 5.12 -14.57
N LEU A 32 -17.97 5.64 -15.80
CA LEU A 32 -17.44 6.95 -16.17
C LEU A 32 -18.20 8.09 -15.48
N ALA A 33 -19.53 8.02 -15.43
CA ALA A 33 -20.37 9.02 -14.77
C ALA A 33 -20.25 8.97 -13.24
N SER A 34 -20.21 7.77 -12.62
CA SER A 34 -20.00 7.63 -11.16
C SER A 34 -18.60 8.09 -10.74
N ALA A 35 -17.59 7.81 -11.57
CA ALA A 35 -16.25 8.35 -11.41
C ALA A 35 -16.15 9.84 -11.78
N ALA A 36 -17.22 10.47 -12.29
CA ALA A 36 -17.28 11.85 -12.76
C ALA A 36 -16.16 12.22 -13.77
N VAL A 37 -15.95 11.36 -14.77
CA VAL A 37 -15.09 11.63 -15.94
C VAL A 37 -15.90 12.46 -16.95
N PRO A 38 -15.46 13.67 -17.34
CA PRO A 38 -16.19 14.50 -18.31
C PRO A 38 -16.41 13.82 -19.67
N GLN A 39 -17.62 14.01 -20.25
CA GLN A 39 -18.07 13.27 -21.44
C GLN A 39 -17.23 13.53 -22.70
N HIS A 40 -16.63 14.73 -22.85
CA HIS A 40 -15.80 15.04 -24.01
C HIS A 40 -14.58 14.12 -24.12
N PHE A 41 -14.04 13.62 -23.01
CA PHE A 41 -12.95 12.66 -23.00
C PHE A 41 -13.35 11.25 -23.47
N TRP A 42 -14.64 10.85 -23.41
CA TRP A 42 -15.02 9.42 -23.51
C TRP A 42 -14.69 8.79 -24.87
N ARG A 43 -14.89 9.51 -25.99
CA ARG A 43 -14.51 8.99 -27.31
C ARG A 43 -13.00 8.89 -27.49
N LYS A 44 -12.23 9.85 -26.97
CA LYS A 44 -10.76 9.77 -27.02
C LYS A 44 -10.22 8.67 -26.12
N LEU A 45 -10.84 8.47 -24.95
CA LEU A 45 -10.52 7.36 -24.06
C LEU A 45 -10.70 6.01 -24.77
N TYR A 46 -11.82 5.81 -25.46
CA TYR A 46 -12.03 4.62 -26.27
C TYR A 46 -10.96 4.47 -27.38
N GLU A 47 -10.62 5.57 -28.05
CA GLU A 47 -9.55 5.63 -29.05
C GLU A 47 -8.19 5.17 -28.50
N LYS A 48 -7.84 5.61 -27.27
CA LYS A 48 -6.59 5.22 -26.60
C LYS A 48 -6.64 3.79 -26.06
N LEU A 49 -7.79 3.30 -25.59
CA LEU A 49 -7.98 1.92 -25.12
C LEU A 49 -7.85 0.91 -26.27
N LEU A 50 -8.51 1.16 -27.40
CA LEU A 50 -8.43 0.30 -28.60
C LEU A 50 -7.02 0.19 -29.18
N ASN A 51 -6.23 1.26 -29.09
CA ASN A 51 -4.89 1.35 -29.66
C ASN A 51 -3.78 1.24 -28.60
N GLU A 52 -4.09 0.80 -27.38
CA GLU A 52 -3.17 0.65 -26.23
C GLU A 52 -2.18 1.85 -26.10
N THR A 53 -2.74 3.06 -26.21
CA THR A 53 -1.97 4.30 -26.43
C THR A 53 -1.60 4.98 -25.12
N PHE A 54 -0.46 4.57 -24.57
CA PHE A 54 0.20 5.23 -23.45
C PHE A 54 1.06 6.39 -23.96
N ASP A 55 0.48 7.59 -24.02
CA ASP A 55 1.12 8.79 -24.57
C ASP A 55 1.52 9.84 -23.52
N ALA A 56 1.42 9.53 -22.23
CA ALA A 56 1.75 10.43 -21.12
C ALA A 56 3.16 11.04 -21.25
N GLY A 57 4.17 10.23 -21.61
CA GLY A 57 5.56 10.68 -21.82
C GLY A 57 5.79 11.65 -23.00
N LYS A 58 4.74 12.06 -23.73
CA LYS A 58 4.79 13.18 -24.70
C LYS A 58 4.37 14.52 -24.09
N PHE A 59 3.66 14.48 -22.96
CA PHE A 59 3.02 15.63 -22.31
C PHE A 59 3.53 15.86 -20.89
N PHE A 60 4.25 14.90 -20.31
CA PHE A 60 4.76 14.95 -18.95
C PHE A 60 6.19 14.43 -18.84
N GLN A 61 6.92 14.93 -17.84
CA GLN A 61 8.25 14.47 -17.46
C GLN A 61 8.32 14.24 -15.95
N ILE A 62 8.96 13.16 -15.53
CA ILE A 62 9.33 12.94 -14.12
C ILE A 62 10.61 13.74 -13.84
N VAL A 63 10.60 14.53 -12.76
CA VAL A 63 11.75 15.26 -12.23
C VAL A 63 12.14 14.65 -10.90
N ALA A 64 13.43 14.38 -10.71
CA ALA A 64 14.01 13.91 -9.47
C ALA A 64 14.85 15.02 -8.84
N GLU A 65 14.62 15.32 -7.56
CA GLU A 65 15.43 16.25 -6.77
C GLU A 65 16.18 15.43 -5.71
N GLU A 66 17.51 15.47 -5.73
CA GLU A 66 18.36 14.72 -4.80
C GLU A 66 18.83 15.66 -3.68
N SER A 67 18.51 15.29 -2.44
CA SER A 67 18.81 16.06 -1.23
C SER A 67 20.26 15.85 -0.76
N GLU A 68 20.77 16.70 0.14
CA GLU A 68 22.17 16.63 0.64
C GLU A 68 22.51 15.30 1.37
N ASP A 69 21.51 14.55 1.81
CA ASP A 69 21.61 13.23 2.42
C ASP A 69 21.51 12.06 1.43
N GLY A 70 21.31 12.35 0.14
CA GLY A 70 21.05 11.37 -0.92
C GLY A 70 19.58 11.00 -1.11
N THR A 71 18.65 11.55 -0.32
CA THR A 71 17.22 11.27 -0.46
C THR A 71 16.68 11.89 -1.75
N ARG A 72 16.15 11.06 -2.65
CA ARG A 72 15.44 11.51 -3.86
C ARG A 72 13.97 11.76 -3.59
N THR A 73 13.53 12.99 -3.81
CA THR A 73 12.11 13.31 -4.00
C THR A 73 11.80 13.36 -5.50
N TYR A 74 10.54 13.13 -5.85
CA TYR A 74 10.10 13.03 -7.23
C TYR A 74 8.83 13.86 -7.44
N SER A 75 8.76 14.53 -8.58
CA SER A 75 7.56 15.23 -9.06
C SER A 75 7.34 14.94 -10.55
N VAL A 76 6.15 15.30 -11.04
CA VAL A 76 5.82 15.26 -12.46
C VAL A 76 5.55 16.68 -12.91
N ILE A 77 6.12 17.11 -14.04
CA ILE A 77 5.83 18.40 -14.68
C ILE A 77 5.21 18.19 -16.06
N THR A 78 4.53 19.22 -16.57
CA THR A 78 3.99 19.26 -17.93
C THR A 78 5.01 19.75 -18.97
N LEU A 79 4.97 19.15 -20.16
CA LEU A 79 5.82 19.50 -21.31
C LEU A 79 5.11 20.39 -22.35
N ALA A 80 3.84 20.71 -22.13
CA ALA A 80 3.03 21.57 -22.98
C ALA A 80 1.87 22.20 -22.18
N ASP A 81 1.26 23.26 -22.74
CA ASP A 81 0.01 23.82 -22.23
C ASP A 81 -1.15 22.84 -22.45
N LEU A 82 -1.80 22.42 -21.37
CA LEU A 82 -2.91 21.47 -21.38
C LEU A 82 -4.23 22.18 -21.05
N LYS A 83 -5.27 21.79 -21.77
CA LYS A 83 -6.62 22.36 -21.68
C LYS A 83 -7.60 21.38 -21.08
N ALA A 84 -8.45 21.84 -20.16
CA ALA A 84 -9.44 21.00 -19.50
C ALA A 84 -10.60 20.58 -20.41
N ASP A 85 -10.89 21.36 -21.45
CA ASP A 85 -11.95 21.13 -22.44
C ASP A 85 -11.49 20.42 -23.73
N ASP A 86 -10.17 20.27 -23.93
CA ASP A 86 -9.62 19.51 -25.05
C ASP A 86 -9.71 18.00 -24.81
N PRO A 87 -10.49 17.25 -25.63
CA PRO A 87 -10.71 15.82 -25.43
C PRO A 87 -9.45 14.96 -25.57
N ASN A 88 -8.35 15.49 -26.10
CA ASN A 88 -7.08 14.74 -26.22
C ASN A 88 -6.37 14.54 -24.86
N ASN A 89 -6.67 15.37 -23.87
CA ASN A 89 -5.95 15.45 -22.59
C ASN A 89 -6.44 14.45 -21.52
N ILE A 90 -6.86 13.26 -21.94
CA ILE A 90 -7.06 12.10 -21.05
C ILE A 90 -5.99 11.05 -21.32
N PHE A 91 -5.35 10.55 -20.27
CA PHE A 91 -4.17 9.67 -20.35
C PHE A 91 -4.44 8.35 -19.63
N LEU A 92 -3.99 7.26 -20.24
CA LEU A 92 -3.98 5.94 -19.61
C LEU A 92 -2.73 5.79 -18.74
N ILE A 93 -2.93 5.27 -17.53
CA ILE A 93 -1.91 4.94 -16.54
C ILE A 93 -2.08 3.46 -16.23
N ASP A 94 -1.01 2.68 -16.36
CA ASP A 94 -1.04 1.24 -16.14
C ASP A 94 -1.11 0.88 -14.66
N HIS A 95 -1.56 -0.35 -14.38
CA HIS A 95 -1.50 -0.96 -13.06
C HIS A 95 -0.33 -1.93 -13.04
N ALA A 96 0.85 -1.48 -12.60
CA ALA A 96 2.08 -2.29 -12.62
C ALA A 96 1.96 -3.59 -11.81
N TRP A 97 1.03 -3.62 -10.84
CA TRP A 97 0.64 -4.80 -10.07
C TRP A 97 -0.78 -4.66 -9.51
N THR A 98 -1.61 -5.69 -9.69
CA THR A 98 -2.95 -5.83 -9.10
C THR A 98 -3.05 -7.14 -8.32
N PHE A 99 -3.57 -7.10 -7.09
CA PHE A 99 -3.48 -8.19 -6.12
C PHE A 99 -4.60 -8.21 -5.07
N ARG A 100 -4.57 -9.23 -4.21
CA ARG A 100 -5.28 -9.30 -2.91
C ARG A 100 -4.21 -9.27 -1.80
N PRO A 101 -4.39 -8.52 -0.69
CA PRO A 101 -3.37 -8.39 0.37
C PRO A 101 -2.79 -9.73 0.87
N GLN A 102 -3.65 -10.74 0.98
CA GLN A 102 -3.33 -12.07 1.50
C GLN A 102 -2.25 -12.80 0.69
N VAL A 103 -2.14 -12.52 -0.61
CA VAL A 103 -1.16 -13.15 -1.52
C VAL A 103 -0.03 -12.21 -1.93
N ALA A 104 0.01 -10.99 -1.42
CA ALA A 104 0.96 -9.96 -1.86
C ALA A 104 2.43 -10.41 -1.72
N ARG A 105 2.80 -10.98 -0.56
CA ARG A 105 4.15 -11.51 -0.31
C ARG A 105 4.49 -12.70 -1.20
N GLU A 106 3.53 -13.57 -1.47
CA GLU A 106 3.73 -14.75 -2.31
C GLU A 106 3.94 -14.36 -3.78
N GLN A 107 3.10 -13.45 -4.29
CA GLN A 107 3.20 -12.94 -5.66
C GLN A 107 4.55 -12.28 -5.96
N LEU A 108 5.13 -11.53 -5.01
CA LEU A 108 6.48 -10.97 -5.15
C LEU A 108 7.56 -12.03 -5.36
N ARG A 109 7.39 -13.26 -4.83
CA ARG A 109 8.32 -14.38 -5.04
C ARG A 109 8.03 -15.16 -6.32
N VAL A 110 6.75 -15.42 -6.63
CA VAL A 110 6.37 -16.38 -7.69
C VAL A 110 6.09 -15.76 -9.06
N ILE A 111 5.87 -14.43 -9.15
CA ILE A 111 5.63 -13.75 -10.43
C ILE A 111 6.99 -13.26 -10.99
N PRO A 112 7.48 -13.80 -12.12
CA PRO A 112 8.82 -13.49 -12.62
C PRO A 112 9.05 -11.99 -12.85
N GLY A 113 10.14 -11.45 -12.29
CA GLY A 113 10.52 -10.05 -12.42
C GLY A 113 9.56 -9.05 -11.77
N LEU A 114 8.57 -9.49 -10.97
CA LEU A 114 7.71 -8.55 -10.24
C LEU A 114 8.51 -7.81 -9.16
N LEU A 115 9.24 -8.55 -8.31
CA LEU A 115 10.07 -7.94 -7.26
C LEU A 115 11.09 -6.95 -7.83
N ASP A 116 11.71 -7.27 -8.97
CA ASP A 116 12.71 -6.39 -9.61
C ASP A 116 12.07 -5.11 -10.17
N ARG A 117 10.91 -5.19 -10.83
CA ARG A 117 10.16 -4.01 -11.29
C ARG A 117 9.72 -3.13 -10.11
N ILE A 118 9.15 -3.71 -9.07
CA ILE A 118 8.64 -2.92 -7.93
C ILE A 118 9.79 -2.37 -7.07
N CYS A 119 10.94 -3.06 -6.98
CA CYS A 119 12.15 -2.48 -6.40
C CYS A 119 12.63 -1.25 -7.19
N ALA A 120 12.66 -1.32 -8.52
CA ALA A 120 13.09 -0.19 -9.36
C ALA A 120 12.18 1.05 -9.17
N VAL A 121 10.86 0.85 -9.07
CA VAL A 121 9.90 1.96 -8.86
C VAL A 121 10.08 2.66 -7.49
N PHE A 122 10.63 1.97 -6.49
CA PHE A 122 10.90 2.51 -5.16
C PHE A 122 12.40 2.76 -4.88
N ASP A 123 13.26 2.75 -5.90
CA ASP A 123 14.70 2.95 -5.77
C ASP A 123 15.38 1.97 -4.76
N ILE A 124 14.81 0.76 -4.60
CA ILE A 124 15.28 -0.25 -3.62
C ILE A 124 16.50 -0.99 -4.18
N GLU A 125 17.69 -0.56 -3.73
CA GLU A 125 18.97 -1.16 -4.08
C GLU A 125 19.14 -2.60 -3.56
N HIS A 126 19.64 -3.46 -4.46
CA HIS A 126 20.16 -4.78 -4.13
C HIS A 126 21.52 -4.65 -3.42
N ARG A 127 21.65 -5.19 -2.21
CA ARG A 127 22.94 -5.31 -1.53
C ARG A 127 23.58 -6.64 -1.92
N GLU A 128 24.79 -6.57 -2.45
CA GLU A 128 25.64 -7.75 -2.57
C GLU A 128 25.97 -8.26 -1.16
N GLU A 129 25.81 -9.58 -0.93
CA GLU A 129 26.24 -10.20 0.32
C GLU A 129 27.77 -10.07 0.41
N ALA A 130 28.25 -9.34 1.43
CA ALA A 130 29.67 -9.17 1.64
C ALA A 130 30.33 -10.55 1.86
N GLU A 131 31.16 -10.99 0.91
CA GLU A 131 31.90 -12.25 1.02
C GLU A 131 32.69 -12.26 2.33
N ASN A 132 32.29 -13.13 3.26
CA ASN A 132 32.98 -13.33 4.53
C ASN A 132 34.32 -14.04 4.28
N PHE A 133 35.29 -13.28 3.79
CA PHE A 133 36.65 -13.73 3.53
C PHE A 133 37.37 -13.95 4.86
N SER A 134 37.13 -15.12 5.47
CA SER A 134 37.70 -15.51 6.76
C SER A 134 39.19 -15.82 6.61
N ASP A 135 40.01 -14.77 6.57
CA ASP A 135 41.46 -14.86 6.58
C ASP A 135 41.95 -15.43 7.92
N TYR A 136 42.08 -16.75 7.97
CA TYR A 136 42.54 -17.47 9.16
C TYR A 136 44.07 -17.32 9.29
N GLY A 137 44.49 -16.19 9.85
CA GLY A 137 45.86 -15.96 10.28
C GLY A 137 46.30 -17.01 11.30
N SER A 138 47.22 -17.87 10.90
CA SER A 138 47.78 -18.95 11.73
C SER A 138 48.89 -18.46 12.66
N GLU A 139 49.17 -19.27 13.69
CA GLU A 139 50.28 -19.14 14.67
C GLU A 139 50.08 -18.02 15.74
N THR A 140 50.46 -18.18 17.02
CA THR A 140 51.23 -19.24 17.72
C THR A 140 50.56 -19.68 19.03
N GLU A 141 50.74 -20.95 19.44
CA GLU A 141 50.42 -21.41 20.80
C GLU A 141 51.42 -20.90 21.86
N ALA A 142 50.93 -20.65 23.08
CA ALA A 142 51.77 -20.48 24.28
C ALA A 142 51.00 -20.89 25.55
N THR A 143 51.28 -22.08 26.07
CA THR A 143 50.57 -22.69 27.22
C THR A 143 51.08 -22.15 28.57
N PRO A 144 50.21 -21.73 29.51
CA PRO A 144 50.59 -21.45 30.89
C PRO A 144 50.38 -22.67 31.81
N GLU A 145 51.38 -23.01 32.62
CA GLU A 145 51.27 -24.01 33.71
C GLU A 145 50.61 -23.41 34.98
N GLN A 146 50.04 -24.27 35.84
CA GLN A 146 49.54 -23.87 37.17
C GLN A 146 50.60 -24.04 38.26
N PRO A 147 50.48 -23.26 39.37
CA PRO A 147 50.73 -23.87 40.68
C PRO A 147 49.75 -23.43 41.81
N HIS A 148 49.13 -24.45 42.43
CA HIS A 148 48.84 -24.65 43.86
C HIS A 148 48.65 -23.48 44.87
N ASP A 149 47.43 -23.45 45.44
CA ASP A 149 47.11 -23.71 46.88
C ASP A 149 47.71 -22.86 48.03
N SER A 150 46.83 -22.22 48.83
CA SER A 150 46.65 -22.46 50.29
C SER A 150 45.98 -21.30 51.07
N GLY A 151 45.29 -21.60 52.18
CA GLY A 151 44.95 -20.61 53.24
C GLY A 151 43.48 -20.54 53.70
N THR A 152 43.19 -21.03 54.91
CA THR A 152 41.83 -21.07 55.53
C THR A 152 41.62 -19.98 56.60
N LYS A 153 40.40 -19.40 56.75
CA LYS A 153 39.62 -19.30 58.04
C LYS A 153 38.31 -18.46 58.01
N HIS A 154 37.40 -18.84 58.91
CA HIS A 154 36.14 -18.21 59.38
C HIS A 154 36.37 -17.47 60.74
N PRO A 155 35.36 -16.94 61.50
CA PRO A 155 33.90 -16.73 61.24
C PRO A 155 33.55 -15.20 61.22
N GLU A 156 32.50 -14.53 61.74
CA GLU A 156 31.32 -14.66 62.67
C GLU A 156 30.23 -13.59 62.29
N ASN A 157 28.97 -13.47 62.77
CA ASN A 157 27.92 -14.33 63.38
C ASN A 157 26.58 -13.52 63.45
N GLY A 158 25.41 -14.19 63.55
CA GLY A 158 24.12 -13.61 64.03
C GLY A 158 23.16 -12.97 62.99
N ASP A 159 21.86 -12.78 63.24
CA ASP A 159 21.00 -13.25 64.35
C ASP A 159 19.47 -13.21 63.98
N THR A 160 18.60 -13.86 64.79
CA THR A 160 17.11 -13.85 64.96
C THR A 160 16.13 -13.22 63.90
N GLY A 161 14.87 -13.70 63.75
CA GLY A 161 14.17 -14.82 64.39
C GLY A 161 12.65 -14.95 64.08
N ALA A 162 12.12 -16.15 64.36
CA ALA A 162 10.80 -16.63 64.81
C ALA A 162 9.61 -15.66 65.16
N GLU A 163 8.32 -16.05 65.24
CA GLU A 163 7.55 -17.25 64.83
C GLU A 163 6.00 -17.05 64.88
N HIS A 164 5.27 -18.06 64.39
CA HIS A 164 3.83 -18.41 64.39
C HIS A 164 2.78 -17.88 65.42
N GLY A 165 1.55 -17.66 64.91
CA GLY A 165 0.26 -18.12 65.49
C GLY A 165 -0.57 -17.15 66.38
N ALA A 166 -1.86 -17.38 66.70
CA ALA A 166 -2.91 -18.21 66.07
C ALA A 166 -4.32 -17.95 66.73
N ALA A 167 -5.42 -17.96 65.94
CA ALA A 167 -6.84 -18.12 66.35
C ALA A 167 -7.49 -17.08 67.33
N ALA A 168 -8.83 -16.92 67.46
CA ALA A 168 -10.01 -17.09 66.58
C ALA A 168 -11.29 -16.48 67.23
N SER A 169 -12.44 -16.51 66.53
CA SER A 169 -13.86 -16.19 66.92
C SER A 169 -14.45 -14.83 66.51
N GLY A 170 -15.78 -14.77 66.29
CA GLY A 170 -16.56 -13.54 66.03
C GLY A 170 -17.56 -13.65 64.85
N GLU A 171 -18.84 -13.75 65.17
CA GLU A 171 -20.01 -14.10 64.31
C GLU A 171 -20.43 -13.12 63.17
N GLU A 172 -21.46 -13.54 62.45
CA GLU A 172 -22.05 -13.05 61.19
C GLU A 172 -22.55 -11.59 61.13
N ALA A 173 -22.48 -11.00 59.93
CA ALA A 173 -23.53 -10.12 59.37
C ALA A 173 -23.46 -10.08 57.82
N ALA A 174 -24.60 -9.92 57.14
CA ALA A 174 -24.69 -10.05 55.68
C ALA A 174 -24.57 -8.74 54.89
N GLY A 175 -23.93 -8.80 53.71
CA GLY A 175 -23.88 -7.73 52.71
C GLY A 175 -23.43 -8.26 51.34
N GLY A 176 -24.25 -8.07 50.30
CA GLY A 176 -24.05 -8.73 49.01
C GLY A 176 -22.97 -8.09 48.12
N SER A 177 -21.90 -8.84 47.82
CA SER A 177 -20.83 -8.40 46.92
C SER A 177 -21.20 -8.55 45.44
N ARG A 178 -21.22 -7.42 44.72
CA ARG A 178 -21.29 -7.35 43.25
C ARG A 178 -19.99 -7.95 42.65
N PRO A 179 -20.05 -8.93 41.73
CA PRO A 179 -18.85 -9.48 41.12
C PRO A 179 -18.06 -8.43 40.34
N GLN A 180 -16.77 -8.26 40.67
CA GLN A 180 -15.85 -7.54 39.79
C GLN A 180 -15.29 -8.52 38.75
N LEU A 181 -15.59 -8.27 37.48
CA LEU A 181 -14.94 -8.95 36.37
C LEU A 181 -13.45 -8.56 36.35
N ARG A 182 -12.56 -9.53 36.57
CA ARG A 182 -11.13 -9.33 36.35
C ARG A 182 -10.86 -9.25 34.84
N PRO A 183 -9.90 -8.43 34.38
CA PRO A 183 -9.45 -8.46 32.99
C PRO A 183 -8.98 -9.87 32.63
N ASN A 184 -9.50 -10.41 31.53
CA ASN A 184 -9.20 -11.78 31.12
C ASN A 184 -7.84 -11.81 30.39
N SER A 185 -6.76 -12.16 31.09
CA SER A 185 -5.39 -12.17 30.57
C SER A 185 -5.10 -13.41 29.69
N SER A 186 -6.03 -13.80 28.83
CA SER A 186 -6.00 -15.05 28.05
C SER A 186 -5.79 -14.82 26.54
N PHE A 187 -4.89 -13.90 26.17
CA PHE A 187 -4.33 -13.85 24.82
C PHE A 187 -2.86 -13.41 24.80
N VAL A 188 -2.05 -14.05 25.65
CA VAL A 188 -0.62 -14.22 25.40
C VAL A 188 -0.44 -15.70 25.12
N GLU A 189 -0.25 -16.07 23.86
CA GLU A 189 0.02 -17.46 23.49
C GLU A 189 1.44 -17.80 23.96
N SER A 190 1.52 -18.68 24.95
CA SER A 190 2.78 -19.04 25.63
C SER A 190 3.71 -19.80 24.69
N ILE A 191 4.55 -19.07 23.95
CA ILE A 191 5.62 -19.63 23.13
C ILE A 191 6.42 -20.61 24.00
N PRO A 192 6.45 -21.92 23.69
CA PRO A 192 7.20 -22.87 24.48
C PRO A 192 8.69 -22.56 24.32
N ALA A 193 9.34 -22.14 25.42
CA ALA A 193 10.76 -21.82 25.47
C ALA A 193 11.64 -23.09 25.37
N SER A 194 11.52 -23.80 24.24
CA SER A 194 12.41 -24.89 23.85
C SER A 194 13.74 -24.28 23.42
N ALA A 195 14.71 -24.28 24.33
CA ALA A 195 16.07 -23.82 24.07
C ALA A 195 16.87 -24.82 23.20
N SER A 196 16.34 -25.14 22.02
CA SER A 196 17.18 -25.49 20.88
C SER A 196 17.76 -24.19 20.32
N CYS A 197 19.07 -24.15 20.05
CA CYS A 197 19.70 -22.99 19.44
C CYS A 197 19.38 -22.95 17.94
N GLY A 198 18.13 -22.61 17.62
CA GLY A 198 17.74 -22.23 16.27
C GLY A 198 18.41 -20.91 15.95
N SER A 199 19.24 -20.89 14.90
CA SER A 199 19.77 -19.65 14.33
C SER A 199 18.63 -18.65 14.13
N ILE A 200 18.85 -17.38 14.45
CA ILE A 200 18.00 -16.31 13.93
C ILE A 200 17.97 -16.51 12.40
N PRO A 201 16.79 -16.62 11.76
CA PRO A 201 16.73 -16.77 10.32
C PRO A 201 17.40 -15.55 9.71
N VAL A 202 18.52 -15.77 9.02
CA VAL A 202 19.22 -14.72 8.30
C VAL A 202 18.24 -14.19 7.26
N GLU A 203 17.87 -12.92 7.37
CA GLU A 203 17.00 -12.28 6.40
C GLU A 203 17.69 -12.34 5.04
N THR A 204 17.12 -13.10 4.11
CA THR A 204 17.66 -13.20 2.75
C THR A 204 17.53 -11.84 2.07
N GLU A 205 18.41 -11.53 1.12
CA GLU A 205 18.28 -10.28 0.34
C GLU A 205 16.92 -10.23 -0.40
N GLU A 206 16.37 -11.38 -0.79
CA GLU A 206 15.00 -11.49 -1.31
C GLU A 206 13.96 -11.06 -0.26
N ASP A 207 14.01 -11.60 0.97
CA ASP A 207 13.09 -11.23 2.05
C ASP A 207 13.24 -9.75 2.47
N ARG A 208 14.47 -9.22 2.52
CA ARG A 208 14.73 -7.79 2.78
C ARG A 208 14.10 -6.92 1.70
N ARG A 209 14.32 -7.25 0.42
CA ARG A 209 13.74 -6.52 -0.72
C ARG A 209 12.21 -6.58 -0.70
N ILE A 210 11.63 -7.74 -0.39
CA ILE A 210 10.18 -7.92 -0.22
C ILE A 210 9.65 -7.09 0.96
N ASN A 211 10.33 -7.09 2.10
CA ASN A 211 9.96 -6.29 3.27
C ASN A 211 10.00 -4.79 2.94
N ALA A 212 11.04 -4.32 2.24
CA ALA A 212 11.15 -2.95 1.77
C ALA A 212 10.04 -2.58 0.76
N VAL A 213 9.71 -3.45 -0.21
CA VAL A 213 8.62 -3.22 -1.16
C VAL A 213 7.28 -3.13 -0.43
N LEU A 214 6.95 -4.10 0.45
CA LEU A 214 5.69 -4.12 1.18
C LEU A 214 5.53 -2.91 2.12
N HIS A 215 6.63 -2.37 2.63
CA HIS A 215 6.64 -1.15 3.45
C HIS A 215 6.38 0.10 2.61
N ASN A 216 7.17 0.34 1.56
CA ASN A 216 7.07 1.55 0.74
C ASN A 216 5.78 1.60 -0.08
N MET A 217 5.33 0.47 -0.64
CA MET A 217 4.17 0.46 -1.54
C MET A 217 2.88 0.94 -0.89
N TRP A 218 2.74 0.81 0.43
CA TRP A 218 1.52 1.12 1.17
C TRP A 218 0.99 2.53 0.90
N GLN A 219 1.88 3.51 0.77
CA GLN A 219 1.55 4.91 0.46
C GLN A 219 1.11 5.15 -1.00
N HIS A 220 1.13 4.14 -1.87
CA HIS A 220 0.78 4.27 -3.29
C HIS A 220 -0.33 3.30 -3.73
N ILE A 221 -0.66 2.29 -2.91
CA ILE A 221 -1.76 1.36 -3.20
C ILE A 221 -3.10 2.09 -3.20
N GLN A 222 -3.90 1.80 -4.23
CA GLN A 222 -5.30 2.19 -4.32
C GLN A 222 -6.17 0.94 -4.45
N THR A 223 -7.49 1.11 -4.36
CA THR A 223 -8.43 0.00 -4.51
C THR A 223 -9.55 0.34 -5.48
N TYR A 224 -10.11 -0.69 -6.12
CA TYR A 224 -11.35 -0.61 -6.86
C TYR A 224 -12.15 -1.90 -6.66
N THR A 225 -13.47 -1.85 -6.85
CA THR A 225 -14.34 -3.02 -6.75
C THR A 225 -15.11 -3.18 -8.05
N ILE A 226 -14.92 -4.30 -8.73
CA ILE A 226 -15.77 -4.72 -9.84
C ILE A 226 -16.95 -5.46 -9.23
N ARG A 227 -18.16 -4.90 -9.32
CA ARG A 227 -19.39 -5.59 -8.90
C ARG A 227 -20.21 -6.02 -10.10
N PHE A 228 -20.65 -7.27 -10.11
CA PHE A 228 -21.55 -7.79 -11.14
C PHE A 228 -22.99 -7.78 -10.63
N THR A 229 -23.83 -6.87 -11.12
CA THR A 229 -25.22 -6.63 -10.65
C THR A 229 -26.20 -7.81 -10.77
N ASN A 230 -25.74 -8.94 -11.30
CA ASN A 230 -26.58 -10.07 -11.69
C ASN A 230 -26.42 -11.28 -10.73
N LYS A 231 -25.73 -11.08 -9.60
CA LYS A 231 -25.52 -12.06 -8.53
C LYS A 231 -25.52 -11.37 -7.16
N GLU A 232 -25.68 -12.18 -6.10
CA GLU A 232 -25.34 -11.76 -4.74
C GLU A 232 -23.83 -11.50 -4.61
N PRO A 233 -23.38 -10.56 -3.75
CA PRO A 233 -21.96 -10.30 -3.53
C PRO A 233 -21.23 -11.50 -2.91
N ASP A 234 -20.06 -11.84 -3.46
CA ASP A 234 -19.18 -12.91 -2.95
C ASP A 234 -17.72 -12.46 -2.82
N GLU A 235 -16.79 -13.37 -2.52
CA GLU A 235 -15.36 -13.08 -2.32
C GLU A 235 -14.66 -12.47 -3.56
N SER A 236 -15.24 -12.62 -4.76
CA SER A 236 -14.75 -11.92 -5.96
C SER A 236 -15.11 -10.43 -5.96
N ASP A 237 -16.26 -10.04 -5.37
CA ASP A 237 -16.68 -8.63 -5.19
C ASP A 237 -15.98 -7.91 -4.02
N MET A 238 -14.98 -8.53 -3.38
CA MET A 238 -14.05 -7.81 -2.50
C MET A 238 -13.25 -6.75 -3.30
N PRO A 239 -12.76 -5.66 -2.67
CA PRO A 239 -11.89 -4.70 -3.33
C PRO A 239 -10.59 -5.34 -3.85
N LEU A 240 -10.26 -5.11 -5.12
CA LEU A 240 -8.92 -5.39 -5.66
C LEU A 240 -7.98 -4.26 -5.27
N TRP A 241 -6.75 -4.61 -4.95
CA TRP A 241 -5.68 -3.67 -4.59
C TRP A 241 -4.77 -3.52 -5.80
N TYR A 242 -4.38 -2.29 -6.12
CA TYR A 242 -3.49 -2.03 -7.26
C TYR A 242 -2.45 -0.96 -6.94
N MET A 243 -1.29 -1.11 -7.56
CA MET A 243 -0.24 -0.11 -7.62
C MET A 243 -0.19 0.46 -9.04
N PRO A 244 -0.24 1.79 -9.24
CA PRO A 244 0.02 2.41 -10.53
C PRO A 244 1.42 2.09 -11.08
N ASP A 245 1.63 2.38 -12.35
CA ASP A 245 2.96 2.36 -12.98
C ASP A 245 3.94 3.42 -12.39
N GLU A 246 5.19 3.37 -12.84
CA GLU A 246 6.27 4.27 -12.44
C GLU A 246 5.91 5.75 -12.61
N PHE A 247 5.06 6.10 -13.58
CA PHE A 247 4.61 7.47 -13.78
C PHE A 247 3.47 7.83 -12.80
N GLY A 248 2.48 6.96 -12.67
CA GLY A 248 1.31 7.14 -11.82
C GLY A 248 1.62 7.24 -10.32
N VAL A 249 2.70 6.61 -9.83
CA VAL A 249 3.10 6.72 -8.42
C VAL A 249 3.86 8.00 -8.07
N ARG A 250 4.45 8.70 -9.06
CA ARG A 250 5.21 9.95 -8.86
C ARG A 250 4.33 11.22 -9.00
N ILE A 251 3.03 11.07 -9.31
CA ILE A 251 2.06 12.17 -9.31
C ILE A 251 1.72 12.54 -7.86
N GLY A 252 2.27 13.66 -7.40
CA GLY A 252 2.21 14.11 -6.01
C GLY A 252 0.83 14.59 -5.54
N HIS A 253 0.72 14.84 -4.22
CA HIS A 253 -0.49 15.39 -3.62
C HIS A 253 -0.60 16.92 -3.82
N SER A 254 -1.83 17.40 -4.01
CA SER A 254 -2.24 18.76 -3.65
C SER A 254 -3.68 18.77 -3.13
N ALA A 255 -3.98 19.63 -2.16
CA ALA A 255 -5.35 19.95 -1.74
C ALA A 255 -6.08 20.86 -2.76
N GLU A 256 -5.32 21.56 -3.62
CA GLU A 256 -5.80 22.29 -4.79
C GLU A 256 -5.17 21.66 -6.06
N PRO A 257 -5.59 20.45 -6.45
CA PRO A 257 -4.96 19.73 -7.55
C PRO A 257 -5.29 20.33 -8.92
N ASN A 258 -4.41 20.09 -9.89
CA ASN A 258 -4.66 20.42 -11.30
C ASN A 258 -5.10 19.21 -12.14
N PHE A 259 -4.83 18.00 -11.65
CA PHE A 259 -5.23 16.75 -12.28
C PHE A 259 -6.07 15.88 -11.35
N ARG A 260 -6.79 14.94 -11.96
CA ARG A 260 -7.57 13.92 -11.28
C ARG A 260 -7.25 12.56 -11.88
N MET A 261 -7.09 11.55 -11.02
CA MET A 261 -6.79 10.17 -11.42
C MET A 261 -7.79 9.21 -10.80
N VAL A 262 -8.52 8.44 -11.62
CA VAL A 262 -9.56 7.49 -11.18
C VAL A 262 -9.40 6.11 -11.84
N PRO A 263 -9.66 5.00 -11.14
CA PRO A 263 -9.62 3.66 -11.76
C PRO A 263 -10.80 3.44 -12.72
N MET A 264 -10.54 2.72 -13.81
CA MET A 264 -11.53 2.23 -14.77
C MET A 264 -11.20 0.77 -15.12
N PHE A 265 -12.16 -0.13 -14.93
CA PHE A 265 -12.12 -1.46 -15.53
C PHE A 265 -12.60 -1.41 -16.98
N TYR A 266 -11.86 -2.02 -17.91
CA TYR A 266 -12.22 -2.09 -19.32
C TYR A 266 -12.40 -3.55 -19.75
N SER A 267 -13.66 -3.97 -19.76
CA SER A 267 -14.08 -5.37 -19.89
C SER A 267 -13.75 -6.05 -21.22
N ALA A 268 -13.34 -5.32 -22.26
CA ALA A 268 -12.97 -5.90 -23.55
C ALA A 268 -11.53 -6.49 -23.53
N GLN A 269 -10.61 -5.86 -22.80
CA GLN A 269 -9.27 -6.39 -22.51
C GLN A 269 -9.22 -7.17 -21.19
N GLY A 270 -10.19 -6.97 -20.28
CA GLY A 270 -10.26 -7.67 -18.99
C GLY A 270 -9.31 -7.11 -17.92
N CYS A 271 -8.79 -5.91 -18.15
CA CYS A 271 -7.83 -5.19 -17.33
C CYS A 271 -8.45 -3.94 -16.67
N ALA A 272 -7.69 -3.31 -15.77
CA ALA A 272 -8.00 -2.00 -15.25
C ALA A 272 -6.85 -1.02 -15.54
N TYR A 273 -7.22 0.24 -15.75
CA TYR A 273 -6.31 1.38 -15.93
C TYR A 273 -6.66 2.45 -14.90
N SER A 274 -5.76 3.40 -14.67
CA SER A 274 -6.14 4.69 -14.08
C SER A 274 -6.26 5.73 -15.19
N LEU A 275 -7.29 6.56 -15.12
CA LEU A 275 -7.57 7.63 -16.07
C LEU A 275 -7.09 8.94 -15.47
N LEU A 276 -6.03 9.52 -16.03
CA LEU A 276 -5.49 10.82 -15.63
C LEU A 276 -6.03 11.91 -16.57
N PHE A 277 -6.64 12.96 -16.04
CA PHE A 277 -7.13 14.10 -16.83
C PHE A 277 -7.06 15.42 -16.03
N PRO A 278 -6.85 16.58 -16.69
CA PRO A 278 -6.81 17.87 -16.04
C PRO A 278 -8.23 18.31 -15.62
N ILE A 279 -8.33 18.98 -14.48
CA ILE A 279 -9.58 19.57 -13.97
C ILE A 279 -9.62 21.11 -14.05
N ARG A 280 -8.49 21.71 -14.44
CA ARG A 280 -8.34 23.11 -14.83
C ARG A 280 -7.32 23.20 -15.97
N ASP A 281 -7.23 24.36 -16.62
CA ASP A 281 -6.10 24.62 -17.52
C ASP A 281 -4.77 24.56 -16.76
N VAL A 282 -3.75 24.04 -17.43
CA VAL A 282 -2.40 23.83 -16.89
C VAL A 282 -1.37 24.36 -17.89
N LYS A 283 -0.42 25.16 -17.43
CA LYS A 283 0.70 25.65 -18.25
C LYS A 283 1.85 24.68 -18.28
N THR A 284 2.60 24.70 -19.39
CA THR A 284 3.94 24.11 -19.51
C THR A 284 4.78 24.41 -18.27
N ASP A 285 5.57 23.43 -17.81
CA ASP A 285 6.37 23.46 -16.57
C ASP A 285 5.58 23.54 -15.24
N GLU A 286 4.23 23.53 -15.23
CA GLU A 286 3.48 23.31 -13.98
C GLU A 286 3.63 21.87 -13.47
N VAL A 287 3.77 21.73 -12.15
CA VAL A 287 3.76 20.45 -11.43
C VAL A 287 2.37 19.81 -11.47
N VAL A 288 2.31 18.56 -11.87
CA VAL A 288 1.10 17.72 -11.94
C VAL A 288 0.82 17.13 -10.56
N THR A 289 -0.36 17.43 -10.03
CA THR A 289 -0.79 17.03 -8.68
C THR A 289 -2.23 16.54 -8.68
N ARG A 290 -2.54 15.64 -7.74
CA ARG A 290 -3.89 15.08 -7.52
C ARG A 290 -4.27 15.12 -6.05
N ASP A 291 -5.56 15.04 -5.76
CA ASP A 291 -6.01 14.70 -4.42
C ASP A 291 -5.81 13.19 -4.17
N TYR A 292 -5.08 12.83 -3.12
CA TYR A 292 -4.86 11.42 -2.74
C TYR A 292 -6.10 10.77 -2.12
N VAL A 293 -7.01 11.57 -1.57
CA VAL A 293 -8.22 11.11 -0.89
C VAL A 293 -9.51 11.49 -1.63
N ASP A 294 -9.45 11.78 -2.94
CA ASP A 294 -10.66 11.91 -3.77
C ASP A 294 -11.35 10.56 -3.99
N ASN A 295 -12.13 10.16 -2.99
CA ASN A 295 -12.96 8.98 -2.99
C ASN A 295 -14.37 9.34 -2.45
N MET A 296 -15.31 8.41 -2.53
CA MET A 296 -16.69 8.69 -2.07
C MET A 296 -16.76 8.99 -0.57
N VAL A 297 -15.88 8.41 0.25
CA VAL A 297 -15.88 8.60 1.71
C VAL A 297 -15.58 10.07 2.06
N VAL A 298 -14.59 10.72 1.45
CA VAL A 298 -14.32 12.15 1.70
C VAL A 298 -15.40 13.07 1.14
N ARG A 299 -16.13 12.65 0.10
CA ARG A 299 -17.24 13.42 -0.48
C ARG A 299 -18.51 13.36 0.37
N GLU A 300 -18.79 12.21 0.98
CA GLU A 300 -19.90 12.00 1.92
C GLU A 300 -19.56 12.52 3.33
N HIS A 301 -18.28 12.41 3.73
CA HIS A 301 -17.75 12.76 5.05
C HIS A 301 -16.46 13.60 4.95
N PRO A 302 -16.53 14.91 4.61
CA PRO A 302 -15.36 15.78 4.50
C PRO A 302 -14.54 15.89 5.79
N GLU A 303 -15.16 15.68 6.96
CA GLU A 303 -14.52 15.63 8.27
C GLU A 303 -13.49 14.50 8.40
N LEU A 304 -13.61 13.43 7.61
CA LEU A 304 -12.67 12.32 7.62
C LEU A 304 -11.41 12.59 6.79
N ARG A 305 -11.30 13.73 6.07
CA ARG A 305 -10.14 14.06 5.24
C ARG A 305 -8.82 13.94 6.02
N THR A 306 -8.73 14.55 7.19
CA THR A 306 -7.50 14.54 8.01
C THR A 306 -7.14 13.14 8.50
N VAL A 307 -8.12 12.28 8.77
CA VAL A 307 -7.88 10.87 9.14
C VAL A 307 -7.41 10.06 7.94
N LEU A 308 -7.99 10.28 6.76
CA LEU A 308 -7.66 9.57 5.53
C LEU A 308 -6.33 10.04 4.91
N MET A 309 -5.88 11.27 5.21
CA MET A 309 -4.54 11.77 4.84
C MET A 309 -3.40 11.22 5.72
N HIS A 310 -3.69 10.56 6.85
CA HIS A 310 -2.68 10.03 7.79
C HIS A 310 -1.53 9.21 7.15
N PRO A 311 -1.72 8.42 6.06
CA PRO A 311 -0.60 7.71 5.43
C PRO A 311 0.51 8.62 4.87
N TRP A 312 0.21 9.91 4.63
CA TRP A 312 1.14 10.89 4.04
C TRP A 312 1.37 12.13 4.92
N GLU A 313 0.36 12.54 5.70
CA GLU A 313 0.42 13.68 6.62
C GLU A 313 0.30 13.23 8.08
N LEU A 314 1.34 13.46 8.89
CA LEU A 314 1.37 13.03 10.29
C LEU A 314 0.27 13.72 11.11
N THR A 315 -0.78 12.96 11.41
CA THR A 315 -1.95 13.43 12.17
C THR A 315 -1.94 12.89 13.59
N ASP A 316 -1.79 13.77 14.59
CA ASP A 316 -1.90 13.39 15.99
C ASP A 316 -3.36 13.11 16.39
N LEU A 317 -3.71 11.82 16.48
CA LEU A 317 -5.01 11.34 16.94
C LEU A 317 -5.05 11.02 18.44
N SER A 318 -3.99 11.31 19.22
CA SER A 318 -3.89 10.95 20.65
C SER A 318 -4.97 11.58 21.55
N SER A 319 -5.54 12.70 21.11
CA SER A 319 -6.64 13.40 21.77
C SER A 319 -8.03 12.83 21.46
N GLN A 320 -8.16 11.96 20.45
CA GLN A 320 -9.43 11.40 20.01
C GLN A 320 -9.90 10.28 20.96
N LYS A 321 -11.18 10.29 21.29
CA LYS A 321 -11.81 9.25 22.11
C LYS A 321 -12.62 8.32 21.23
N LEU A 322 -12.12 7.10 21.07
CA LEU A 322 -12.88 6.02 20.43
C LEU A 322 -13.99 5.56 21.39
N GLU A 323 -15.23 5.95 21.11
CA GLU A 323 -16.39 5.46 21.86
C GLU A 323 -16.72 4.02 21.45
N HIS A 324 -16.42 3.08 22.33
CA HIS A 324 -16.82 1.68 22.16
C HIS A 324 -18.33 1.54 22.35
N VAL A 325 -19.09 1.65 21.25
CA VAL A 325 -20.51 1.33 21.20
C VAL A 325 -20.70 -0.17 21.45
N ILE A 326 -21.04 -0.54 22.67
CA ILE A 326 -21.42 -1.92 23.02
C ILE A 326 -22.83 -2.16 22.47
N LEU A 327 -22.88 -2.88 21.34
CA LEU A 327 -24.11 -3.33 20.70
C LEU A 327 -24.81 -4.36 21.58
N ASP A 328 -26.15 -4.30 21.68
CA ASP A 328 -26.93 -5.19 22.53
C ASP A 328 -27.28 -6.52 21.82
N GLU A 329 -27.88 -7.47 22.55
CA GLU A 329 -28.28 -8.77 21.99
C GLU A 329 -29.28 -8.64 20.82
N LYS A 330 -29.94 -7.47 20.65
CA LYS A 330 -30.82 -7.22 19.50
C LYS A 330 -30.03 -7.09 18.21
N PHE A 331 -28.83 -6.52 18.24
CA PHE A 331 -27.93 -6.46 17.08
C PHE A 331 -27.67 -7.84 16.48
N PHE A 332 -27.57 -8.87 17.31
CA PHE A 332 -27.37 -10.26 16.89
C PHE A 332 -28.67 -11.04 16.61
N THR A 333 -29.84 -10.44 16.86
CA THR A 333 -31.15 -11.14 16.75
C THR A 333 -32.19 -10.41 15.88
N VAL A 334 -31.85 -9.28 15.25
CA VAL A 334 -32.63 -8.73 14.13
C VAL A 334 -32.45 -9.61 12.88
N SER A 335 -33.27 -10.67 12.83
CA SER A 335 -33.56 -11.39 11.59
C SER A 335 -34.38 -10.50 10.66
N SER A 336 -34.23 -10.71 9.35
CA SER A 336 -34.94 -10.03 8.25
C SER A 336 -34.85 -8.49 8.23
N CYS A 337 -33.91 -7.98 7.44
CA CYS A 337 -34.30 -6.93 6.50
C CYS A 337 -35.11 -7.60 5.38
N SER A 338 -36.29 -7.06 5.04
CA SER A 338 -37.07 -7.54 3.90
C SER A 338 -36.68 -6.76 2.64
N ILE A 339 -36.34 -7.49 1.59
CA ILE A 339 -36.19 -7.01 0.20
C ILE A 339 -37.26 -7.72 -0.64
#